data_AF-A0A3D2C6P4-F1
#
_entry.id   AF-A0A3D2C6P4-F1
#
_cell.length_a   1.000
_cell.length_b   1.000
_cell.length_c   1.000
_cell.angle_alpha   90.00
_cell.angle_beta   90.00
_cell.angle_gamma   90.00
#
_symmetry.space_group_name_H-M   'P 1'
#
loop_
_entity.id
_entity.type
_entity.pdbx_description
1 polymer ?
#
loop_
_entity_poly.entity_id
_entity_poly.type
_entity_poly.pdbx_seq_one_letter_code
_entity_poly.pdbx_strand_id
1 'polypeptide(L)'
;MVFAVAALVRPEAPILPALLHLGRLLHIVATERAVAWRALGQSAVAGVPVALVLMMLTGWRLAYYGDLLPNTFHAKTGAAGFAEGVEYLRAHASAHPGVWLLLCFGGVGCWKDRRSTAMAVATVGFLVYVASVGGDFKPTGRFLLPVMLWMTTLGALLGAQRSRRVQIGMAALVFGSTLACLPSVYASAADWAERRHANLEARRIVGEFLRNQLPPDTLIAIHSAGAIPYYSRLPTIDMWGLTDHHIARAPVPEHTVGLVGHQRGDPDYVFGRAPAIYLPEDKVFTLRAWELEPELGFPEHFVDEYSSITIPLEGRFLNVWVRRGFLRTLHSGK
;
A
#
# COMPACT_ATOMS: atom_id res chain seq x y z
N MET A 1 -19.02 19.12 0.50
CA MET A 1 -19.73 17.85 0.26
C MET A 1 -18.92 16.84 -0.55
N VAL A 2 -18.46 17.14 -1.77
CA VAL A 2 -17.70 16.16 -2.61
C VAL A 2 -16.51 15.53 -1.86
N PHE A 3 -15.69 16.32 -1.19
CA PHE A 3 -14.56 15.81 -0.40
C PHE A 3 -14.96 15.05 0.87
N ALA A 4 -16.11 15.34 1.45
CA ALA A 4 -16.62 14.60 2.60
C ALA A 4 -17.05 13.19 2.16
N VAL A 5 -17.73 13.06 1.00
CA VAL A 5 -18.08 11.77 0.41
C VAL A 5 -16.84 10.99 -0.06
N ALA A 6 -15.82 11.68 -0.57
CA ALA A 6 -14.56 11.03 -0.96
C ALA A 6 -13.87 10.30 0.21
N ALA A 7 -14.07 10.77 1.45
CA ALA A 7 -13.56 10.11 2.67
C ALA A 7 -14.13 8.70 2.87
N LEU A 8 -15.31 8.41 2.31
CA LEU A 8 -15.93 7.08 2.37
C LEU A 8 -15.25 6.07 1.43
N VAL A 9 -14.61 6.56 0.36
CA VAL A 9 -13.92 5.72 -0.63
C VAL A 9 -12.44 5.59 -0.30
N ARG A 10 -11.81 6.68 0.17
CA ARG A 10 -10.40 6.70 0.57
C ARG A 10 -10.23 7.52 1.85
N PRO A 11 -9.78 6.91 2.97
CA PRO A 11 -9.59 7.61 4.25
C PRO A 11 -8.68 8.83 4.17
N GLU A 12 -7.70 8.81 3.25
CA GLU A 12 -6.73 9.89 3.02
C GLU A 12 -7.23 10.99 2.08
N ALA A 13 -8.36 10.80 1.39
CA ALA A 13 -8.89 11.79 0.44
C ALA A 13 -9.08 13.21 1.03
N PRO A 14 -9.48 13.38 2.31
CA PRO A 14 -9.59 14.70 2.92
C PRO A 14 -8.26 15.46 3.08
N ILE A 15 -7.11 14.78 3.05
CA ILE A 15 -5.79 15.41 3.24
C ILE A 15 -5.54 16.44 2.13
N LEU A 16 -5.85 16.12 0.88
CA LEU A 16 -5.59 16.98 -0.27
C LEU A 16 -6.31 18.35 -0.19
N PRO A 17 -7.66 18.42 -0.06
CA PRO A 17 -8.35 19.68 0.10
C PRO A 17 -7.99 20.39 1.42
N ALA A 18 -7.71 19.65 2.50
CA ALA A 18 -7.29 20.23 3.77
C ALA A 18 -5.95 20.98 3.62
N LEU A 19 -4.97 20.39 2.95
CA LEU A 19 -3.68 21.04 2.73
C LEU A 19 -3.75 22.20 1.73
N LEU A 20 -4.57 22.11 0.67
CA LEU A 20 -4.84 23.24 -0.22
C LEU A 20 -5.46 24.42 0.55
N HIS A 21 -6.42 24.11 1.42
CA HIS A 21 -7.07 25.11 2.25
C HIS A 21 -6.13 25.70 3.29
N LEU A 22 -5.26 24.88 3.89
CA LEU A 22 -4.19 25.33 4.79
C LEU A 22 -3.27 26.33 4.08
N GLY A 23 -2.79 26.02 2.87
CA GLY A 23 -1.92 26.96 2.15
C GLY A 23 -2.63 28.26 1.76
N ARG A 24 -3.92 28.20 1.41
CA ARG A 24 -4.75 29.40 1.21
C ARG A 24 -4.82 30.24 2.49
N LEU A 25 -5.05 29.60 3.63
CA LEU A 25 -5.18 30.26 4.93
C LEU A 25 -3.83 30.89 5.36
N LEU A 26 -2.72 30.16 5.21
CA LEU A 26 -1.38 30.67 5.48
C LEU A 26 -1.06 31.91 4.65
N HIS A 27 -1.45 31.92 3.37
CA HIS A 27 -1.31 33.10 2.53
C HIS A 27 -2.11 34.30 3.08
N ILE A 28 -3.40 34.11 3.39
CA ILE A 28 -4.28 35.18 3.93
C ILE A 28 -3.73 35.72 5.25
N VAL A 29 -3.28 34.85 6.15
CA VAL A 29 -2.71 35.26 7.44
C VAL A 29 -1.43 36.09 7.23
N ALA A 30 -0.62 35.72 6.24
CA ALA A 30 0.62 36.42 5.91
C ALA A 30 0.40 37.76 5.21
N THR A 31 -0.58 37.87 4.30
CA THR A 31 -0.75 39.04 3.41
C THR A 31 -1.97 39.91 3.72
N GLU A 32 -3.00 39.37 4.36
CA GLU A 32 -4.32 40.00 4.55
C GLU A 32 -4.79 39.92 6.03
N ARG A 33 -3.97 40.39 6.97
CA ARG A 33 -4.21 40.26 8.43
C ARG A 33 -5.60 40.70 8.89
N ALA A 34 -6.20 41.72 8.25
CA ALA A 34 -7.51 42.24 8.62
C ALA A 34 -8.67 41.23 8.43
N VAL A 35 -8.52 40.26 7.52
CA VAL A 35 -9.54 39.23 7.24
C VAL A 35 -9.15 37.84 7.72
N ALA A 36 -7.95 37.67 8.29
CA ALA A 36 -7.42 36.39 8.76
C ALA A 36 -8.37 35.68 9.75
N TRP A 37 -8.89 36.38 10.76
CA TRP A 37 -9.83 35.80 11.73
C TRP A 37 -11.14 35.33 11.11
N ARG A 38 -11.67 36.08 10.13
CA ARG A 38 -12.87 35.67 9.39
C ARG A 38 -12.59 34.44 8.52
N ALA A 39 -11.43 34.39 7.87
CA ALA A 39 -11.00 33.24 7.09
C ALA A 39 -10.84 31.99 7.98
N LEU A 40 -10.27 32.12 9.18
CA LEU A 40 -10.21 31.04 10.18
C LEU A 40 -11.60 30.54 10.57
N GLY A 41 -12.54 31.43 10.87
CA GLY A 41 -13.93 31.07 11.18
C GLY A 41 -14.62 30.34 10.02
N GLN A 42 -14.48 30.85 8.79
CA GLN A 42 -15.00 30.18 7.59
C GLN A 42 -14.37 28.81 7.35
N SER A 43 -13.09 28.65 7.70
CA SER A 43 -12.37 27.38 7.61
C SER A 43 -12.94 26.34 8.58
N ALA A 44 -13.21 26.74 9.82
CA ALA A 44 -13.83 25.88 10.82
C ALA A 44 -15.22 25.42 10.36
N VAL A 45 -16.05 26.34 9.85
CA VAL A 45 -17.38 26.02 9.31
C VAL A 45 -17.28 25.09 8.10
N ALA A 46 -16.34 25.32 7.18
CA ALA A 46 -16.13 24.47 6.02
C ALA A 46 -15.64 23.05 6.38
N GLY A 47 -14.99 22.88 7.53
CA GLY A 47 -14.57 21.59 8.08
C GLY A 47 -15.70 20.76 8.66
N VAL A 48 -16.80 21.38 9.10
CA VAL A 48 -17.92 20.69 9.78
C VAL A 48 -18.48 19.51 8.96
N PRO A 49 -18.79 19.63 7.66
CA PRO A 49 -19.30 18.50 6.89
C PRO A 49 -18.31 17.32 6.79
N VAL A 50 -17.00 17.60 6.72
CA VAL A 50 -15.97 16.55 6.68
C VAL A 50 -15.88 15.87 8.04
N ALA A 51 -15.86 16.64 9.12
CA ALA A 51 -15.87 16.11 10.48
C ALA A 51 -17.12 15.25 10.75
N LEU A 52 -18.30 15.70 10.32
CA LEU A 52 -19.55 14.92 10.47
C LEU A 52 -19.48 13.58 9.73
N VAL A 53 -18.98 13.55 8.50
CA VAL A 53 -18.83 12.28 7.76
C VAL A 53 -17.79 11.37 8.41
N LEU A 54 -16.65 11.90 8.86
CA LEU A 54 -15.64 11.12 9.58
C LEU A 54 -16.18 10.58 10.91
N MET A 55 -16.93 11.39 11.68
CA MET A 55 -17.57 10.95 12.91
C MET A 55 -18.62 9.87 12.65
N MET A 56 -19.43 10.01 11.61
CA MET A 56 -20.41 8.99 11.22
C MET A 56 -19.73 7.69 10.80
N LEU A 57 -18.66 7.77 10.01
CA LEU A 57 -17.86 6.61 9.60
C LEU A 57 -17.21 5.92 10.80
N THR A 58 -16.63 6.68 11.73
CA THR A 58 -16.05 6.14 12.97
C THR A 58 -17.11 5.54 13.87
N GLY A 59 -18.28 6.19 14.01
CA GLY A 59 -19.41 5.65 14.76
C GLY A 59 -19.93 4.33 14.20
N TRP A 60 -20.03 4.23 12.86
CA TRP A 60 -20.37 2.98 12.20
C TRP A 60 -19.31 1.89 12.42
N ARG A 61 -18.02 2.22 12.34
CA ARG A 61 -16.93 1.26 12.61
C ARG A 61 -16.97 0.73 14.02
N LEU A 62 -17.19 1.60 15.01
CA LEU A 62 -17.35 1.21 16.41
C LEU A 62 -18.56 0.29 16.59
N ALA A 63 -19.70 0.65 16.00
CA ALA A 63 -20.93 -0.13 16.14
C ALA A 63 -20.84 -1.50 15.45
N TYR A 64 -20.16 -1.60 14.31
CA TYR A 64 -20.10 -2.82 13.51
C TYR A 64 -18.88 -3.70 13.83
N TYR A 65 -17.69 -3.11 13.97
CA TYR A 65 -16.43 -3.82 14.20
C TYR A 65 -15.94 -3.79 15.65
N GLY A 66 -16.47 -2.90 16.50
CA GLY A 66 -15.96 -2.70 17.86
C GLY A 66 -14.63 -1.94 17.92
N ASP A 67 -14.19 -1.32 16.82
CA ASP A 67 -12.89 -0.62 16.73
C ASP A 67 -13.01 0.74 16.03
N LEU A 68 -12.15 1.68 16.42
CA LEU A 68 -12.03 3.01 15.82
C LEU A 68 -11.37 2.95 14.44
N LEU A 69 -10.39 2.04 14.29
CA LEU A 69 -9.55 1.93 13.12
C LEU A 69 -9.80 0.60 12.40
N PRO A 70 -9.64 0.54 11.06
CA PRO A 70 -9.79 -0.71 10.34
C PRO A 70 -8.68 -1.70 10.74
N ASN A 71 -8.97 -3.00 10.69
CA ASN A 71 -7.99 -4.04 11.02
C ASN A 71 -6.66 -3.89 10.25
N THR A 72 -6.76 -3.47 8.98
CA THR A 72 -5.61 -3.20 8.11
C THR A 72 -4.69 -2.07 8.61
N PHE A 73 -5.21 -1.11 9.39
CA PHE A 73 -4.36 -0.11 10.06
C PHE A 73 -3.42 -0.82 11.02
N HIS A 74 -3.94 -1.66 11.91
CA HIS A 74 -3.12 -2.39 12.89
C HIS A 74 -2.12 -3.31 12.20
N ALA A 75 -2.56 -4.07 11.18
CA ALA A 75 -1.70 -4.97 10.42
C ALA A 75 -0.54 -4.26 9.69
N LYS A 76 -0.74 -3.01 9.23
CA LYS A 76 0.22 -2.29 8.38
C LYS A 76 1.02 -1.18 9.09
N THR A 77 0.64 -0.78 10.30
CA THR A 77 1.28 0.32 11.04
C THR A 77 2.30 -0.15 12.07
N GLY A 78 3.30 0.70 12.33
CA GLY A 78 4.44 0.42 13.20
C GLY A 78 5.64 -0.21 12.49
N ALA A 79 5.52 -0.44 11.17
CA ALA A 79 6.43 -1.27 10.40
C ALA A 79 7.49 -0.52 9.57
N ALA A 80 7.12 0.67 9.07
CA ALA A 80 7.98 1.52 8.27
C ALA A 80 7.99 2.93 8.82
N GLY A 81 9.16 3.55 8.82
CA GLY A 81 9.39 4.86 9.36
C GLY A 81 9.55 5.93 8.28
N PHE A 82 9.87 7.12 8.76
CA PHE A 82 10.10 8.28 7.90
C PHE A 82 11.29 8.08 6.96
N ALA A 83 12.29 7.29 7.36
CA ALA A 83 13.49 7.02 6.57
C ALA A 83 13.17 6.25 5.28
N GLU A 84 12.38 5.19 5.37
CA GLU A 84 11.88 4.41 4.22
C GLU A 84 11.05 5.30 3.29
N GLY A 85 10.23 6.18 3.86
CA GLY A 85 9.47 7.15 3.10
C GLY A 85 10.35 8.15 2.33
N VAL A 86 11.44 8.63 2.92
CA VAL A 86 12.42 9.49 2.23
C VAL A 86 13.13 8.71 1.12
N GLU A 87 13.47 7.43 1.34
CA GLU A 87 14.01 6.56 0.29
C GLU A 87 13.05 6.42 -0.88
N TYR A 88 11.77 6.22 -0.59
CA TYR A 88 10.73 6.17 -1.61
C TYR A 88 10.64 7.47 -2.43
N LEU A 89 10.70 8.63 -1.77
CA LEU A 89 10.71 9.93 -2.45
C LEU A 89 11.96 10.10 -3.33
N ARG A 90 13.14 9.68 -2.84
CA ARG A 90 14.40 9.74 -3.58
C ARG A 90 14.37 8.83 -4.81
N ALA A 91 13.93 7.59 -4.64
CA ALA A 91 13.78 6.64 -5.74
C ALA A 91 12.84 7.20 -6.82
N HIS A 92 11.72 7.81 -6.42
CA HIS A 92 10.83 8.47 -7.38
C HIS A 92 11.49 9.67 -8.06
N ALA A 93 12.28 10.46 -7.34
CA ALA A 93 13.01 11.60 -7.90
C ALA A 93 14.08 11.21 -8.92
N SER A 94 14.79 10.11 -8.66
CA SER A 94 15.75 9.53 -9.60
C SER A 94 15.06 8.96 -10.85
N ALA A 95 13.88 8.36 -10.70
CA ALA A 95 13.12 7.79 -11.81
C ALA A 95 12.36 8.85 -12.64
N HIS A 96 11.92 9.96 -12.03
CA HIS A 96 11.10 11.00 -12.67
C HIS A 96 11.66 12.41 -12.47
N PRO A 97 12.94 12.67 -12.82
CA PRO A 97 13.62 13.93 -12.52
C PRO A 97 12.88 15.16 -13.09
N GLY A 98 12.26 15.05 -14.26
CA GLY A 98 11.50 16.14 -14.88
C GLY A 98 10.38 16.71 -14.01
N VAL A 99 9.63 15.84 -13.29
CA VAL A 99 8.52 16.27 -12.42
C VAL A 99 9.05 16.99 -11.18
N TRP A 100 10.18 16.55 -10.63
CA TRP A 100 10.82 17.18 -9.47
C TRP A 100 11.50 18.50 -9.84
N LEU A 101 12.08 18.59 -11.04
CA LEU A 101 12.58 19.86 -11.58
C LEU A 101 11.47 20.91 -11.68
N LEU A 102 10.27 20.53 -12.13
CA LEU A 102 9.11 21.43 -12.15
C LEU A 102 8.72 21.90 -10.75
N LEU A 103 8.78 21.04 -9.73
CA LEU A 103 8.60 21.46 -8.34
C LEU A 103 9.70 22.44 -7.90
N CYS A 104 10.97 22.19 -8.21
CA CYS A 104 12.08 23.09 -7.87
C CYS A 104 11.93 24.46 -8.53
N PHE A 105 11.54 24.50 -9.81
CA PHE A 105 11.28 25.76 -10.52
C PHE A 105 10.02 26.47 -9.99
N GLY A 106 9.02 25.71 -9.54
CA GLY A 106 7.76 26.20 -9.01
C GLY A 106 7.78 26.56 -7.51
N GLY A 107 8.80 26.15 -6.75
CA GLY A 107 8.92 26.51 -5.34
C GLY A 107 9.28 27.99 -5.15
N VAL A 108 10.07 28.55 -6.08
CA VAL A 108 10.60 29.92 -5.99
C VAL A 108 9.54 30.93 -6.44
N GLY A 109 8.87 31.57 -5.48
CA GLY A 109 7.89 32.62 -5.74
C GLY A 109 6.43 32.17 -5.63
N CYS A 110 6.16 30.95 -5.16
CA CYS A 110 4.81 30.46 -4.91
C CYS A 110 4.02 31.34 -3.90
N TRP A 111 4.72 32.09 -3.05
CA TRP A 111 4.12 33.03 -2.08
C TRP A 111 3.55 34.32 -2.70
N LYS A 112 3.78 34.58 -4.00
CA LYS A 112 3.28 35.80 -4.67
C LYS A 112 1.77 35.82 -4.83
N ASP A 113 1.15 34.65 -4.95
CA ASP A 113 -0.29 34.54 -5.10
C ASP A 113 -0.86 33.37 -4.28
N ARG A 114 -2.12 33.52 -3.91
CA ARG A 114 -2.84 32.60 -3.04
C ARG A 114 -2.96 31.19 -3.61
N ARG A 115 -3.05 31.03 -4.94
CA ARG A 115 -3.24 29.72 -5.59
C ARG A 115 -1.93 28.94 -5.58
N SER A 116 -0.82 29.59 -5.97
CA SER A 116 0.50 28.98 -5.93
C SER A 116 0.92 28.62 -4.50
N THR A 117 0.60 29.47 -3.51
CA THR A 117 0.86 29.15 -2.09
C THR A 117 0.08 27.91 -1.65
N ALA A 118 -1.21 27.86 -1.97
CA ALA A 118 -2.07 26.71 -1.67
C ALA A 118 -1.51 25.40 -2.24
N MET A 119 -1.13 25.41 -3.53
CA MET A 119 -0.59 24.23 -4.21
C MET A 119 0.78 23.83 -3.67
N ALA A 120 1.64 24.78 -3.33
CA ALA A 120 2.97 24.50 -2.78
C ALA A 120 2.88 23.86 -1.39
N VAL A 121 2.06 24.44 -0.49
CA VAL A 121 1.81 23.86 0.84
C VAL A 121 1.16 22.48 0.72
N ALA A 122 0.22 22.31 -0.20
CA ALA A 122 -0.42 21.02 -0.42
C ALA A 122 0.53 19.95 -0.97
N THR A 123 1.42 20.34 -1.90
CA THR A 123 2.46 19.45 -2.41
C THR A 123 3.41 19.04 -1.30
N VAL A 124 4.01 20.00 -0.57
CA VAL A 124 4.97 19.72 0.49
C VAL A 124 4.33 18.93 1.64
N GLY A 125 3.15 19.33 2.10
CA GLY A 125 2.45 18.64 3.18
C GLY A 125 2.10 17.19 2.82
N PHE A 126 1.76 16.93 1.56
CA PHE A 126 1.46 15.57 1.12
C PHE A 126 2.74 14.74 0.89
N LEU A 127 3.84 15.35 0.44
CA LEU A 127 5.15 14.67 0.40
C LEU A 127 5.60 14.27 1.81
N VAL A 128 5.39 15.13 2.80
CA VAL A 128 5.65 14.82 4.23
C VAL A 128 4.75 13.67 4.69
N TYR A 129 3.48 13.67 4.32
CA TYR A 129 2.57 12.55 4.60
C TYR A 129 3.05 11.23 3.97
N VAL A 130 3.44 11.24 2.69
CA VAL A 130 3.99 10.05 2.01
C VAL A 130 5.26 9.56 2.70
N ALA A 131 6.13 10.47 3.13
CA ALA A 131 7.30 10.13 3.91
C ALA A 131 6.93 9.53 5.27
N SER A 132 5.94 10.10 5.97
CA SER A 132 5.54 9.63 7.30
C SER A 132 4.87 8.26 7.32
N VAL A 133 4.26 7.83 6.20
CA VAL A 133 3.68 6.48 6.07
C VAL A 133 4.67 5.44 5.54
N GLY A 134 5.91 5.83 5.22
CA GLY A 134 6.97 4.90 4.79
C GLY A 134 6.97 4.55 3.30
N GLY A 135 6.21 5.28 2.46
CA GLY A 135 6.13 5.02 1.02
C GLY A 135 5.31 3.79 0.63
N ASP A 136 5.61 3.21 -0.53
CA ASP A 136 4.90 2.06 -1.10
C ASP A 136 5.90 0.98 -1.57
N PHE A 137 5.52 -0.28 -1.41
CA PHE A 137 6.36 -1.41 -1.85
C PHE A 137 6.38 -1.56 -3.39
N LYS A 138 5.44 -0.92 -4.10
CA LYS A 138 5.39 -0.99 -5.57
C LYS A 138 6.38 -0.01 -6.20
N PRO A 139 7.15 -0.42 -7.22
CA PRO A 139 8.14 0.41 -7.89
C PRO A 139 7.51 1.42 -8.88
N THR A 140 6.27 1.86 -8.66
CA THR A 140 5.51 2.70 -9.62
C THR A 140 5.32 4.14 -9.15
N GLY A 141 5.78 4.51 -7.96
CA GLY A 141 5.60 5.88 -7.46
C GLY A 141 4.16 6.30 -7.20
N ARG A 142 3.20 5.33 -7.15
CA ARG A 142 1.76 5.64 -7.21
C ARG A 142 1.26 6.53 -6.07
N PHE A 143 1.95 6.58 -4.93
CA PHE A 143 1.56 7.46 -3.83
C PHE A 143 1.72 8.92 -4.19
N LEU A 144 2.56 9.28 -5.15
CA LEU A 144 2.84 10.66 -5.55
C LEU A 144 1.91 11.18 -6.64
N LEU A 145 1.15 10.31 -7.30
CA LEU A 145 0.20 10.69 -8.37
C LEU A 145 -0.72 11.88 -8.00
N PRO A 146 -1.28 11.97 -6.77
CA PRO A 146 -2.17 13.10 -6.43
C PRO A 146 -1.49 14.47 -6.49
N VAL A 147 -0.18 14.54 -6.22
CA VAL A 147 0.56 15.81 -6.17
C VAL A 147 1.39 16.10 -7.40
N MET A 148 1.62 15.11 -8.27
CA MET A 148 2.31 15.33 -9.54
C MET A 148 1.66 16.43 -10.39
N LEU A 149 0.32 16.49 -10.41
CA LEU A 149 -0.41 17.56 -11.10
C LEU A 149 -0.14 18.94 -10.51
N TRP A 150 0.04 19.04 -9.20
CA TRP A 150 0.36 20.31 -8.55
C TRP A 150 1.81 20.71 -8.79
N MET A 151 2.74 19.75 -8.74
CA MET A 151 4.16 19.96 -9.08
C MET A 151 4.31 20.50 -10.50
N THR A 152 3.64 19.89 -11.47
CA THR A 152 3.71 20.32 -12.88
C THR A 152 3.06 21.69 -13.09
N THR A 153 1.89 21.93 -12.48
CA THR A 153 1.19 23.22 -12.58
C THR A 153 1.99 24.36 -11.94
N LEU A 154 2.59 24.14 -10.76
CA LEU A 154 3.45 25.13 -10.11
C LEU A 154 4.66 25.49 -10.98
N GLY A 155 5.33 24.47 -11.53
CA GLY A 155 6.45 24.67 -12.44
C GLY A 155 6.05 25.43 -13.70
N ALA A 156 4.89 25.13 -14.28
CA ALA A 156 4.38 25.80 -15.48
C ALA A 156 3.99 27.27 -15.21
N LEU A 157 3.22 27.54 -14.15
CA LEU A 157 2.75 28.90 -13.81
C LEU A 157 3.92 29.86 -13.57
N LEU A 158 4.95 29.41 -12.84
CA LEU A 158 6.10 30.24 -12.51
C LEU A 158 7.14 30.26 -13.63
N GLY A 159 7.27 29.16 -14.39
CA GLY A 159 8.06 29.13 -15.62
C GLY A 159 7.54 30.10 -16.68
N ALA A 160 6.22 30.26 -16.81
CA ALA A 160 5.60 31.19 -17.74
C ALA A 160 5.97 32.66 -17.47
N GLN A 161 6.36 33.00 -16.25
CA GLN A 161 6.81 34.35 -15.87
C GLN A 161 8.28 34.63 -16.26
N ARG A 162 8.99 33.64 -16.84
CA ARG A 162 10.40 33.77 -17.23
C ARG A 162 10.52 34.14 -18.71
N SER A 163 11.71 34.58 -19.11
CA SER A 163 11.99 34.90 -20.52
C SER A 163 11.88 33.65 -21.39
N ARG A 164 11.56 33.83 -22.68
CA ARG A 164 11.40 32.72 -23.64
C ARG A 164 12.61 31.78 -23.69
N ARG A 165 13.83 32.32 -23.57
CA ARG A 165 15.06 31.51 -23.52
C ARG A 165 15.09 30.57 -22.30
N VAL A 166 14.71 31.07 -21.13
CA VAL A 166 14.64 30.28 -19.89
C VAL A 166 13.53 29.23 -19.98
N GLN A 167 12.37 29.59 -20.54
CA GLN A 167 11.27 28.64 -20.76
C GLN A 167 11.69 27.47 -21.64
N ILE A 168 12.38 27.75 -22.76
CA ILE A 168 12.90 26.72 -23.66
C ILE A 168 13.93 25.84 -22.93
N GLY A 169 14.85 26.43 -22.17
CA GLY A 169 15.83 25.68 -21.39
C GLY A 169 15.20 24.78 -20.33
N MET A 170 14.22 25.29 -19.58
CA MET A 170 13.46 24.51 -18.60
C MET A 170 12.69 23.36 -19.27
N ALA A 171 11.99 23.64 -20.36
CA ALA A 171 11.27 22.63 -21.13
C ALA A 171 12.24 21.56 -21.65
N ALA A 172 13.34 21.94 -22.28
CA ALA A 172 14.36 21.01 -22.77
C ALA A 172 14.93 20.14 -21.64
N LEU A 173 15.19 20.71 -20.46
CA LEU A 173 15.68 19.94 -19.31
C LEU A 173 14.62 18.96 -18.77
N VAL A 174 13.38 19.42 -18.61
CA VAL A 174 12.26 18.59 -18.11
C VAL A 174 11.94 17.46 -19.08
N PHE A 175 11.77 17.77 -20.37
CA PHE A 175 11.49 16.76 -21.39
C PHE A 175 12.69 15.86 -21.63
N GLY A 176 13.90 16.40 -21.72
CA GLY A 176 15.12 15.62 -21.92
C GLY A 176 15.36 14.63 -20.79
N SER A 177 15.23 15.07 -19.53
CA SER A 177 15.38 14.18 -18.37
C SER A 177 14.25 13.15 -18.27
N THR A 178 13.01 13.52 -18.59
CA THR A 178 11.88 12.58 -18.61
C THR A 178 12.08 11.52 -19.69
N LEU A 179 12.43 11.91 -20.91
CA LEU A 179 12.65 11.00 -22.03
C LEU A 179 13.86 10.09 -21.80
N ALA A 180 14.91 10.58 -21.14
CA ALA A 180 16.07 9.77 -20.79
C ALA A 180 15.72 8.64 -19.79
N CYS A 181 14.83 8.90 -18.83
CA CYS A 181 14.41 7.91 -17.83
C CYS A 181 13.21 7.07 -18.27
N LEU A 182 12.42 7.51 -19.26
CA LEU A 182 11.17 6.85 -19.65
C LEU A 182 11.34 5.37 -20.03
N PRO A 183 12.38 4.94 -20.78
CA PRO A 183 12.57 3.53 -21.10
C PRO A 183 12.77 2.65 -19.87
N SER A 184 13.54 3.10 -18.88
CA SER A 184 13.81 2.32 -17.67
C SER A 184 12.59 2.25 -16.76
N VAL A 185 11.86 3.36 -16.61
CA VAL A 185 10.59 3.41 -15.87
C VAL A 185 9.57 2.47 -16.50
N TYR A 186 9.40 2.54 -17.82
CA TYR A 186 8.48 1.67 -18.54
C TYR A 186 8.87 0.20 -18.42
N ALA A 187 10.14 -0.14 -18.64
CA ALA A 187 10.63 -1.51 -18.51
C ALA A 187 10.41 -2.07 -17.10
N SER A 188 10.68 -1.28 -16.05
CA SER A 188 10.44 -1.68 -14.66
C SER A 188 8.96 -1.89 -14.36
N ALA A 189 8.09 -0.99 -14.85
CA ALA A 189 6.65 -1.13 -14.67
C ALA A 189 6.07 -2.32 -15.44
N ALA A 190 6.55 -2.58 -16.66
CA ALA A 190 6.15 -3.71 -17.50
C ALA A 190 6.58 -5.05 -16.88
N ASP A 191 7.85 -5.20 -16.51
CA ASP A 191 8.36 -6.40 -15.83
C ASP A 191 7.58 -6.67 -14.53
N TRP A 192 7.32 -5.62 -13.74
CA TRP A 192 6.48 -5.75 -12.54
C TRP A 192 5.07 -6.25 -12.88
N ALA A 193 4.42 -5.66 -13.88
CA ALA A 193 3.07 -6.05 -14.29
C ALA A 193 3.02 -7.51 -14.77
N GLU A 194 3.98 -7.92 -15.61
CA GLU A 194 4.11 -9.29 -16.12
C GLU A 194 4.32 -10.29 -14.98
N ARG A 195 5.26 -10.03 -14.06
CA ARG A 195 5.48 -10.90 -12.88
C ARG A 195 4.22 -11.04 -12.02
N ARG A 196 3.46 -9.96 -11.84
CA ARG A 196 2.22 -9.98 -11.05
C ARG A 196 1.10 -10.73 -11.76
N HIS A 197 1.00 -10.59 -13.07
CA HIS A 197 0.07 -11.37 -13.87
C HIS A 197 0.39 -12.87 -13.81
N ALA A 198 1.67 -13.23 -14.00
CA ALA A 198 2.12 -14.61 -13.88
C ALA A 198 1.90 -15.20 -12.47
N ASN A 199 2.14 -14.40 -11.42
CA ASN A 199 1.87 -14.81 -10.03
C ASN A 199 0.37 -15.01 -9.77
N LEU A 200 -0.48 -14.14 -10.30
CA LEU A 200 -1.94 -14.28 -10.23
C LEU A 200 -2.40 -15.58 -10.89
N GLU A 201 -1.96 -15.86 -12.12
CA GLU A 201 -2.33 -17.09 -12.83
C GLU A 201 -1.81 -18.35 -12.13
N ALA A 202 -0.58 -18.33 -11.62
CA ALA A 202 -0.05 -19.41 -10.78
C ALA A 202 -0.93 -19.67 -9.55
N ARG A 203 -1.26 -18.61 -8.80
CA ARG A 203 -2.10 -18.71 -7.60
C ARG A 203 -3.55 -19.11 -7.91
N ARG A 204 -4.08 -18.72 -9.07
CA ARG A 204 -5.40 -19.17 -9.57
C ARG A 204 -5.41 -20.69 -9.79
N ILE A 205 -4.44 -21.22 -10.51
CA ILE A 205 -4.30 -22.67 -10.77
C ILE A 205 -4.25 -23.45 -9.46
N VAL A 206 -3.44 -22.99 -8.49
CA VAL A 206 -3.38 -23.62 -7.16
C VAL A 206 -4.74 -23.56 -6.46
N GLY A 207 -5.40 -22.40 -6.44
CA GLY A 207 -6.72 -22.26 -5.81
C GLY A 207 -7.78 -23.17 -6.41
N GLU A 208 -7.87 -23.24 -7.74
CA GLU A 208 -8.81 -24.13 -8.45
C GLU A 208 -8.50 -25.61 -8.20
N PHE A 209 -7.22 -25.99 -8.19
CA PHE A 209 -6.81 -27.34 -7.83
C PHE A 209 -7.27 -27.70 -6.42
N LEU A 210 -6.99 -26.86 -5.41
CA LEU A 210 -7.43 -27.12 -4.03
C LEU A 210 -8.95 -27.24 -3.92
N ARG A 211 -9.71 -26.39 -4.62
CA ARG A 211 -11.18 -26.45 -4.65
C ARG A 211 -11.70 -27.81 -5.11
N ASN A 212 -11.03 -28.41 -6.08
CA ASN A 212 -11.46 -29.66 -6.70
C ASN A 212 -11.00 -30.89 -5.91
N GLN A 213 -9.94 -30.76 -5.11
CA GLN A 213 -9.34 -31.88 -4.38
C GLN A 213 -9.73 -31.96 -2.90
N LEU A 214 -10.17 -30.85 -2.30
CA LEU A 214 -10.37 -30.76 -0.86
C LEU A 214 -11.85 -30.54 -0.49
N PRO A 215 -12.30 -31.08 0.66
CA PRO A 215 -13.59 -30.73 1.25
C PRO A 215 -13.74 -29.22 1.45
N PRO A 216 -14.95 -28.66 1.27
CA PRO A 216 -15.18 -27.21 1.30
C PRO A 216 -14.94 -26.56 2.67
N ASP A 217 -14.89 -27.35 3.74
CA ASP A 217 -14.61 -26.93 5.12
C ASP A 217 -13.13 -27.06 5.51
N THR A 218 -12.26 -27.46 4.57
CA THR A 218 -10.82 -27.60 4.83
C THR A 218 -10.19 -26.25 5.15
N LEU A 219 -9.74 -26.08 6.39
CA LEU A 219 -9.03 -24.87 6.84
C LEU A 219 -7.61 -24.85 6.29
N ILE A 220 -7.24 -23.76 5.61
CA ILE A 220 -5.89 -23.52 5.09
C ILE A 220 -5.28 -22.26 5.71
N ALA A 221 -3.96 -22.13 5.68
CA ALA A 221 -3.24 -20.93 6.11
C ALA A 221 -2.30 -20.44 5.00
N ILE A 222 -2.22 -19.12 4.82
CA ILE A 222 -1.35 -18.47 3.83
C ILE A 222 -1.07 -17.02 4.21
N HIS A 223 0.11 -16.51 3.83
CA HIS A 223 0.47 -15.10 3.95
C HIS A 223 -0.32 -14.18 2.99
N SER A 224 -0.09 -14.28 1.67
CA SER A 224 -0.88 -13.54 0.67
C SER A 224 -2.29 -14.12 0.49
N ALA A 225 -3.21 -13.81 1.41
CA ALA A 225 -4.60 -14.25 1.41
C ALA A 225 -5.48 -13.54 0.35
N GLY A 226 -5.16 -13.76 -0.94
CA GLY A 226 -5.86 -13.20 -2.10
C GLY A 226 -6.37 -14.27 -3.07
N ALA A 227 -5.61 -14.51 -4.13
CA ALA A 227 -6.04 -15.36 -5.25
C ALA A 227 -6.32 -16.82 -4.84
N ILE A 228 -5.42 -17.48 -4.10
CA ILE A 228 -5.63 -18.89 -3.69
C ILE A 228 -6.93 -19.04 -2.87
N PRO A 229 -7.18 -18.26 -1.80
CA PRO A 229 -8.45 -18.29 -1.08
C PRO A 229 -9.66 -17.99 -1.96
N TYR A 230 -9.57 -16.98 -2.83
CA TYR A 230 -10.68 -16.58 -3.72
C TYR A 230 -11.11 -17.72 -4.66
N TYR A 231 -10.14 -18.38 -5.32
CA TYR A 231 -10.44 -19.46 -6.26
C TYR A 231 -10.71 -20.80 -5.57
N SER A 232 -10.08 -21.07 -4.42
CA SER A 232 -10.30 -22.30 -3.65
C SER A 232 -11.66 -22.31 -2.94
N ARG A 233 -12.13 -21.14 -2.50
CA ARG A 233 -13.30 -20.97 -1.61
C ARG A 233 -13.17 -21.70 -0.27
N LEU A 234 -11.96 -22.02 0.15
CA LEU A 234 -11.68 -22.70 1.41
C LEU A 234 -11.57 -21.69 2.57
N PRO A 235 -12.03 -22.04 3.78
CA PRO A 235 -11.73 -21.28 4.99
C PRO A 235 -10.22 -21.04 5.09
N THR A 236 -9.82 -19.78 5.26
CA THR A 236 -8.40 -19.40 5.19
C THR A 236 -8.02 -18.53 6.38
N ILE A 237 -6.90 -18.85 7.02
CA ILE A 237 -6.20 -17.97 7.97
C ILE A 237 -5.22 -17.08 7.18
N ASP A 238 -5.43 -15.77 7.23
CA ASP A 238 -4.52 -14.77 6.67
C ASP A 238 -3.39 -14.49 7.66
N MET A 239 -2.20 -15.02 7.35
CA MET A 239 -1.04 -14.96 8.25
C MET A 239 -0.39 -13.57 8.34
N TRP A 240 -0.80 -12.60 7.50
CA TRP A 240 -0.42 -11.19 7.65
C TRP A 240 -1.43 -10.37 8.43
N GLY A 241 -2.56 -10.97 8.84
CA GLY A 241 -3.54 -10.33 9.69
C GLY A 241 -4.31 -9.19 9.04
N LEU A 242 -4.43 -9.12 7.71
CA LEU A 242 -5.33 -8.14 7.09
C LEU A 242 -6.79 -8.45 7.44
N THR A 243 -7.13 -9.75 7.50
CA THR A 243 -8.47 -10.23 7.87
C THR A 243 -8.54 -10.95 9.22
N ASP A 244 -7.41 -11.20 9.88
CA ASP A 244 -7.38 -11.80 11.22
C ASP A 244 -7.12 -10.73 12.31
N HIS A 245 -8.05 -10.60 13.26
CA HIS A 245 -8.02 -9.57 14.30
C HIS A 245 -6.88 -9.77 15.31
N HIS A 246 -6.55 -11.02 15.63
CA HIS A 246 -5.48 -11.37 16.58
C HIS A 246 -4.13 -11.03 15.96
N ILE A 247 -3.86 -11.54 14.76
CA ILE A 247 -2.57 -11.35 14.06
C ILE A 247 -2.30 -9.86 13.77
N ALA A 248 -3.33 -9.09 13.41
CA ALA A 248 -3.18 -7.64 13.16
C ALA A 248 -2.61 -6.86 14.35
N ARG A 249 -2.75 -7.40 15.57
CA ARG A 249 -2.32 -6.78 16.83
C ARG A 249 -1.16 -7.51 17.50
N ALA A 250 -0.74 -8.65 16.95
CA ALA A 250 0.42 -9.38 17.43
C ALA A 250 1.68 -8.50 17.38
N PRO A 251 2.62 -8.62 18.33
CA PRO A 251 3.89 -7.92 18.29
C PRO A 251 4.60 -8.12 16.94
N VAL A 252 5.33 -7.10 16.48
CA VAL A 252 6.20 -7.25 15.30
C VAL A 252 7.42 -8.04 15.74
N PRO A 253 7.68 -9.24 15.19
CA PRO A 253 8.86 -10.02 15.56
C PRO A 253 10.15 -9.25 15.22
N GLU A 254 11.14 -9.29 16.11
CA GLU A 254 12.42 -8.55 15.95
C GLU A 254 13.18 -8.94 14.66
N HIS A 255 12.90 -10.12 14.12
CA HIS A 255 13.57 -10.68 12.96
C HIS A 255 12.86 -10.38 11.63
N THR A 256 11.76 -9.63 11.60
CA THR A 256 11.03 -9.37 10.36
C THR A 256 11.65 -8.23 9.55
N VAL A 257 12.54 -8.59 8.62
CA VAL A 257 13.22 -7.65 7.71
C VAL A 257 12.53 -7.65 6.34
N GLY A 258 12.32 -6.47 5.75
CA GLY A 258 12.40 -6.31 4.29
C GLY A 258 11.14 -5.97 3.49
N LEU A 259 9.93 -6.11 4.02
CA LEU A 259 8.71 -5.68 3.30
C LEU A 259 7.82 -4.80 4.17
N VAL A 260 7.86 -3.49 3.91
CA VAL A 260 6.98 -2.50 4.53
C VAL A 260 5.52 -3.00 4.50
N GLY A 261 4.93 -3.09 5.68
CA GLY A 261 3.56 -3.57 5.87
C GLY A 261 3.38 -5.09 5.86
N HIS A 262 4.41 -5.92 5.87
CA HIS A 262 4.29 -7.39 5.92
C HIS A 262 5.08 -7.96 7.09
N GLN A 263 5.02 -7.27 8.23
CA GLN A 263 5.90 -7.52 9.37
C GLN A 263 5.23 -8.16 10.57
N ARG A 264 3.90 -8.30 10.58
CA ARG A 264 3.17 -8.99 11.65
C ARG A 264 2.91 -10.45 11.27
N GLY A 265 2.94 -11.31 12.27
CA GLY A 265 2.62 -12.73 12.18
C GLY A 265 2.53 -13.31 13.60
N ASP A 266 1.79 -14.41 13.73
CA ASP A 266 1.74 -15.19 14.98
C ASP A 266 1.63 -16.69 14.62
N PRO A 267 2.76 -17.35 14.32
CA PRO A 267 2.76 -18.77 13.93
C PRO A 267 2.17 -19.69 14.99
N ASP A 268 2.40 -19.42 16.28
CA ASP A 268 1.84 -20.22 17.38
C ASP A 268 0.31 -20.18 17.37
N TYR A 269 -0.29 -18.98 17.22
CA TYR A 269 -1.73 -18.84 17.06
C TYR A 269 -2.25 -19.54 15.79
N VAL A 270 -1.56 -19.40 14.66
CA VAL A 270 -1.97 -20.00 13.39
C VAL A 270 -1.97 -21.53 13.48
N PHE A 271 -0.87 -22.13 13.96
CA PHE A 271 -0.72 -23.59 14.03
C PHE A 271 -1.47 -24.21 15.20
N GLY A 272 -1.74 -23.47 16.28
CA GLY A 272 -2.67 -23.87 17.33
C GLY A 272 -4.12 -24.03 16.84
N ARG A 273 -4.49 -23.40 15.71
CA ARG A 273 -5.78 -23.64 15.02
C ARG A 273 -5.75 -24.83 14.07
N ALA A 274 -4.60 -25.50 13.97
CA ALA A 274 -4.36 -26.73 13.24
C ALA A 274 -4.90 -26.71 11.78
N PRO A 275 -4.53 -25.72 10.93
CA PRO A 275 -4.91 -25.72 9.52
C PRO A 275 -4.47 -27.03 8.86
N ALA A 276 -5.29 -27.58 7.97
CA ALA A 276 -4.95 -28.83 7.28
C ALA A 276 -3.76 -28.65 6.33
N ILE A 277 -3.65 -27.47 5.73
CA ILE A 277 -2.60 -27.11 4.78
C ILE A 277 -2.08 -25.71 5.07
N TYR A 278 -0.77 -25.55 5.11
CA TYR A 278 -0.09 -24.26 5.04
C TYR A 278 0.57 -24.08 3.67
N LEU A 279 0.25 -22.96 3.01
CA LEU A 279 0.82 -22.57 1.73
C LEU A 279 1.86 -21.46 1.98
N PRO A 280 3.16 -21.71 1.72
CA PRO A 280 4.19 -20.72 1.96
C PRO A 280 4.04 -19.50 1.03
N GLU A 281 4.59 -18.35 1.43
CA GLU A 281 4.54 -17.16 0.55
C GLU A 281 5.44 -17.36 -0.67
N ASP A 282 6.65 -17.83 -0.42
CA ASP A 282 7.61 -18.21 -1.44
C ASP A 282 7.55 -19.71 -1.73
N LYS A 283 7.95 -20.09 -2.94
CA LYS A 283 8.06 -21.51 -3.37
C LYS A 283 6.75 -22.30 -3.36
N VAL A 284 5.58 -21.68 -3.16
CA VAL A 284 4.29 -22.38 -3.22
C VAL A 284 4.04 -23.07 -4.56
N PHE A 285 4.46 -22.48 -5.68
CA PHE A 285 4.29 -23.07 -7.01
C PHE A 285 5.49 -22.80 -7.92
N THR A 286 6.26 -23.83 -8.22
CA THR A 286 7.61 -23.73 -8.80
C THR A 286 7.82 -24.64 -10.00
N LEU A 287 8.84 -24.37 -10.81
CA LEU A 287 9.22 -25.21 -11.97
C LEU A 287 9.91 -26.53 -11.57
N ARG A 288 10.41 -26.63 -10.33
CA ARG A 288 11.03 -27.83 -9.78
C ARG A 288 10.40 -28.16 -8.44
N ALA A 289 10.45 -29.44 -8.06
CA ALA A 289 10.08 -29.87 -6.71
C ALA A 289 10.91 -29.12 -5.66
N TRP A 290 10.27 -28.72 -4.57
CA TRP A 290 10.93 -28.05 -3.47
C TRP A 290 10.51 -28.65 -2.14
N GLU A 291 11.45 -29.24 -1.41
CA GLU A 291 11.25 -29.64 -0.02
C GLU A 291 11.32 -28.38 0.85
N LEU A 292 10.21 -28.06 1.51
CA LEU A 292 10.08 -26.87 2.33
C LEU A 292 10.82 -27.07 3.66
N GLU A 293 11.45 -26.00 4.12
CA GLU A 293 12.03 -25.90 5.46
C GLU A 293 11.14 -25.01 6.32
N PRO A 294 11.01 -25.27 7.63
CA PRO A 294 10.24 -24.41 8.53
C PRO A 294 10.76 -22.97 8.49
N GLU A 295 9.84 -22.01 8.47
CA GLU A 295 10.21 -20.60 8.50
C GLU A 295 10.62 -20.18 9.91
N LEU A 296 11.45 -19.13 10.00
CA LEU A 296 11.85 -18.57 11.28
C LEU A 296 10.62 -18.11 12.08
N GLY A 297 10.59 -18.44 13.36
CA GLY A 297 9.48 -18.09 14.26
C GLY A 297 8.33 -19.10 14.28
N PHE A 298 8.41 -20.20 13.50
CA PHE A 298 7.46 -21.30 13.61
C PHE A 298 7.68 -22.10 14.92
N PRO A 299 6.63 -22.75 15.46
CA PRO A 299 6.76 -23.56 16.68
C PRO A 299 7.81 -24.66 16.53
N GLU A 300 8.57 -24.98 17.60
CA GLU A 300 9.61 -26.02 17.57
C GLU A 300 9.08 -27.39 17.13
N HIS A 301 7.83 -27.71 17.49
CA HIS A 301 7.14 -28.95 17.17
C HIS A 301 6.43 -28.92 15.80
N PHE A 302 6.60 -27.86 15.00
CA PHE A 302 5.89 -27.72 13.72
C PHE A 302 6.14 -28.91 12.78
N VAL A 303 7.38 -29.41 12.69
CA VAL A 303 7.75 -30.55 11.84
C VAL A 303 7.25 -31.90 12.37
N ASP A 304 6.89 -31.97 13.65
CA ASP A 304 6.26 -33.14 14.24
C ASP A 304 4.79 -33.24 13.78
N GLU A 305 4.14 -32.11 13.54
CA GLU A 305 2.74 -32.03 13.15
C GLU A 305 2.51 -31.89 11.65
N TYR A 306 3.46 -31.32 10.91
CA TYR A 306 3.34 -31.03 9.49
C TYR A 306 4.46 -31.70 8.69
N SER A 307 4.13 -32.13 7.47
CA SER A 307 5.10 -32.65 6.50
C SER A 307 5.08 -31.82 5.24
N SER A 308 6.25 -31.49 4.72
CA SER A 308 6.40 -30.89 3.39
C SER A 308 5.98 -31.91 2.33
N ILE A 309 5.07 -31.52 1.44
CA ILE A 309 4.58 -32.33 0.33
C ILE A 309 4.71 -31.52 -0.96
N THR A 310 5.20 -32.19 -2.00
CA THR A 310 5.28 -31.66 -3.35
C THR A 310 4.32 -32.41 -4.27
N ILE A 311 3.46 -31.68 -4.96
CA ILE A 311 2.42 -32.22 -5.86
C ILE A 311 2.71 -31.73 -7.29
N PRO A 312 2.97 -32.63 -8.25
CA PRO A 312 3.04 -32.25 -9.67
C PRO A 312 1.68 -31.73 -10.15
N LEU A 313 1.67 -30.53 -10.74
CA LEU A 313 0.46 -29.84 -11.19
C LEU A 313 0.79 -28.95 -12.40
N GLU A 314 0.11 -29.16 -13.54
CA GLU A 314 0.24 -28.31 -14.74
C GLU A 314 1.70 -28.11 -15.19
N GLY A 315 2.50 -29.19 -15.23
CA GLY A 315 3.92 -29.14 -15.60
C GLY A 315 4.82 -28.41 -14.59
N ARG A 316 4.30 -28.10 -13.41
CA ARG A 316 4.97 -27.45 -12.27
C ARG A 316 4.76 -28.26 -10.99
N PHE A 317 5.22 -27.72 -9.88
CA PHE A 317 5.16 -28.37 -8.57
C PHE A 317 4.56 -27.43 -7.54
N LEU A 318 3.44 -27.85 -6.94
CA LEU A 318 2.83 -27.22 -5.76
C LEU A 318 3.54 -27.76 -4.52
N ASN A 319 4.20 -26.88 -3.76
CA ASN A 319 4.89 -27.25 -2.52
C ASN A 319 4.12 -26.66 -1.35
N VAL A 320 3.71 -27.53 -0.42
CA VAL A 320 2.86 -27.15 0.71
C VAL A 320 3.25 -27.94 1.96
N TRP A 321 2.95 -27.38 3.11
CA TRP A 321 2.95 -28.12 4.36
C TRP A 321 1.57 -28.73 4.58
N VAL A 322 1.51 -30.02 4.85
CA VAL A 322 0.26 -30.74 5.12
C VAL A 322 0.31 -31.33 6.51
N ARG A 323 -0.75 -31.12 7.29
CA ARG A 323 -0.87 -31.68 8.64
C ARG A 323 -0.82 -33.21 8.54
N ARG A 324 0.04 -33.84 9.33
CA ARG A 324 0.21 -35.30 9.34
C ARG A 324 -1.14 -35.97 9.65
N GLY A 325 -1.43 -37.04 8.92
CA GLY A 325 -2.70 -37.77 9.02
C GLY A 325 -3.86 -37.20 8.20
N PHE A 326 -3.84 -35.92 7.79
CA PHE A 326 -4.95 -35.31 7.03
C PHE A 326 -5.22 -36.01 5.69
N LEU A 327 -4.18 -36.42 4.95
CA LEU A 327 -4.40 -37.14 3.69
C LEU A 327 -5.10 -38.49 3.90
N ARG A 328 -4.90 -39.15 5.04
CA ARG A 328 -5.59 -40.41 5.35
C ARG A 328 -7.08 -40.17 5.57
N THR A 329 -7.46 -39.06 6.20
CA THR A 329 -8.87 -38.72 6.45
C THR A 329 -9.64 -38.44 5.16
N LEU A 330 -8.96 -37.95 4.11
CA LEU A 330 -9.56 -37.76 2.78
C LEU A 330 -9.90 -39.10 2.08
N HIS A 331 -9.13 -40.16 2.34
CA HIS A 331 -9.33 -41.47 1.72
C HIS A 331 -10.37 -42.32 2.47
N SER A 332 -10.54 -42.12 3.78
CA SER A 332 -11.53 -42.84 4.59
C SER A 332 -12.95 -42.28 4.50
N GLY A 333 -13.12 -41.10 3.90
CA GLY A 333 -14.41 -40.41 3.75
C GLY A 333 -15.07 -40.56 2.37
N LYS A 334 -14.50 -41.38 1.47
CA LYS A 334 -15.10 -41.80 0.19
C LYS A 334 -15.52 -43.25 0.29
#